data_AF-A0A934BF58-F1
#
_entry.id   AF-A0A934BF58-F1
#
_cell.length_a   1.000
_cell.length_b   1.000
_cell.length_c   1.000
_cell.angle_alpha   90.00
_cell.angle_beta   90.00
_cell.angle_gamma   90.00
#
_symmetry.space_group_name_H-M   'P 1'
#
loop_
_entity.id
_entity.type
_entity.pdbx_description
1 polymer ?
#
loop_
_entity_poly.entity_id
_entity_poly.type
_entity_poly.pdbx_seq_one_letter_code
_entity_poly.pdbx_strand_id
1 'polypeptide(L)' 'MGVGVMVDLKVEDIAASIKKMTKSDKEALLLILSGEGKEVARRLKEVKSKKVKTLTREETFKDVL' A
#
# COMPACT_ATOMS: atom_id res chain seq x y z
N MET A 1 3.60 -23.77 14.92
CA MET A 1 5.04 -23.45 14.91
C MET A 1 5.31 -22.74 13.60
N GLY A 2 5.55 -21.43 13.61
CA GLY A 2 5.86 -20.68 12.39
C GLY A 2 7.35 -20.82 12.10
N VAL A 3 7.72 -21.45 10.98
CA VAL A 3 9.11 -21.49 10.53
C VAL A 3 9.44 -20.10 9.99
N GLY A 4 10.17 -19.31 10.78
CA GLY A 4 10.70 -18.03 10.33
C GLY A 4 11.85 -18.28 9.37
N VAL A 5 11.66 -17.95 8.09
CA VAL A 5 12.75 -17.98 7.11
C VAL A 5 13.53 -16.69 7.27
N MET A 6 14.79 -16.78 7.74
CA MET A 6 15.73 -15.67 7.66
C MET A 6 16.29 -15.63 6.24
N VAL A 7 16.07 -14.51 5.55
CA VAL A 7 16.57 -14.27 4.20
C VAL A 7 17.58 -13.14 4.28
N ASP A 8 18.84 -13.45 4.00
CA ASP A 8 19.88 -12.43 3.83
C ASP A 8 19.76 -11.84 2.42
N LEU A 9 19.31 -10.59 2.35
CA LEU A 9 19.21 -9.82 1.11
C LEU A 9 20.28 -8.73 1.11
N LYS A 10 21.12 -8.73 0.08
CA LYS A 10 22.08 -7.65 -0.11
C LYS A 10 21.37 -6.43 -0.68
N VAL A 11 21.83 -5.24 -0.29
CA VAL A 11 21.25 -3.96 -0.76
C VAL A 11 21.38 -3.85 -2.28
N GLU A 12 22.46 -4.37 -2.85
CA GLU A 12 22.75 -4.36 -4.28
C GLU A 12 21.70 -5.16 -5.07
N ASP A 13 21.24 -6.29 -4.53
CA ASP A 13 20.25 -7.16 -5.17
C ASP A 13 18.87 -6.48 -5.21
N ILE A 14 18.52 -5.76 -4.13
CA ILE A 14 17.30 -4.94 -4.05
C ILE A 14 17.40 -3.79 -5.06
N ALA A 15 18.53 -3.09 -5.10
CA ALA A 15 18.74 -1.98 -6.02
C ALA A 15 18.68 -2.42 -7.49
N ALA A 16 19.27 -3.57 -7.83
CA ALA A 16 19.20 -4.15 -9.16
C ALA A 16 17.76 -4.52 -9.56
N SER A 17 16.99 -5.05 -8.61
CA SER A 17 15.57 -5.38 -8.81
C SER A 17 14.74 -4.13 -9.06
N ILE A 18 14.91 -3.09 -8.24
CA ILE A 18 14.22 -1.79 -8.42
C ILE A 18 14.57 -1.18 -9.77
N LYS A 19 15.84 -1.23 -10.21
CA LYS A 19 16.25 -0.67 -11.50
C LYS A 19 15.52 -1.31 -12.68
N LYS A 20 15.29 -2.62 -12.63
CA LYS A 20 14.61 -3.41 -13.68
C LYS A 20 13.08 -3.18 -13.73
N MET A 21 12.50 -2.58 -12.70
CA MET A 21 11.06 -2.28 -12.66
C MET A 21 10.68 -1.24 -13.73
N THR A 22 9.46 -1.37 -14.26
CA THR A 22 8.88 -0.36 -15.14
C THR A 22 8.62 0.93 -14.37
N LYS A 23 8.32 2.03 -15.08
CA LYS A 23 7.98 3.30 -14.44
C LYS A 23 6.76 3.15 -13.51
N SER A 24 5.70 2.51 -14.00
CA SER A 24 4.47 2.27 -13.23
C SER A 24 4.73 1.43 -11.97
N ASP A 25 5.58 0.41 -12.07
CA ASP A 25 5.95 -0.43 -10.93
C ASP A 25 6.73 0.36 -9.87
N LYS A 26 7.60 1.28 -10.29
CA LYS A 26 8.35 2.17 -9.38
C LYS A 26 7.43 3.15 -8.67
N GLU A 27 6.44 3.71 -9.37
CA GLU A 27 5.42 4.59 -8.78
C GLU A 27 4.55 3.85 -7.77
N ALA A 28 4.12 2.62 -8.10
CA ALA A 28 3.39 1.77 -7.17
C ALA A 28 4.23 1.42 -5.93
N LEU A 29 5.51 1.07 -6.12
CA LEU A 29 6.43 0.80 -5.02
C LEU A 29 6.63 2.04 -4.14
N LEU A 30 6.81 3.21 -4.74
CA LEU A 30 6.91 4.48 -4.04
C LEU A 30 5.64 4.76 -3.23
N LEU A 31 4.47 4.58 -3.83
CA LEU A 31 3.19 4.73 -3.13
C LEU A 31 3.15 3.82 -1.90
N ILE A 32 3.46 2.53 -2.05
CA ILE A 32 3.45 1.55 -0.95
C ILE A 32 4.41 1.93 0.19
N LEU A 33 5.62 2.38 -0.16
CA LEU A 33 6.67 2.70 0.83
C LEU A 33 6.52 4.09 1.45
N SER A 34 5.83 4.99 0.76
CA SER A 34 5.58 6.36 1.24
C SER A 34 4.74 6.38 2.52
N GLY A 35 4.76 7.51 3.22
CA GLY A 35 3.86 7.74 4.35
C GLY A 35 2.38 7.64 3.94
N GLU A 36 2.05 8.06 2.72
CA GLU A 36 0.69 7.97 2.16
C GLU A 36 0.27 6.51 1.96
N GLY A 37 1.16 5.64 1.48
CA GLY A 37 0.87 4.20 1.35
C GLY A 37 0.57 3.52 2.68
N LYS A 38 1.31 3.89 3.74
CA LYS A 38 1.04 3.41 5.10
C LYS A 38 -0.34 3.85 5.58
N GLU A 39 -0.72 5.09 5.27
CA GLU A 39 -2.05 5.60 5.60
C GLU A 39 -3.15 4.88 4.81
N VAL A 40 -2.98 4.69 3.50
CA VAL A 40 -3.92 3.92 2.67
C VAL A 40 -4.08 2.49 3.19
N ALA A 41 -2.98 1.82 3.54
CA ALA A 41 -3.03 0.48 4.12
C ALA A 41 -3.73 0.44 5.49
N ARG A 42 -3.51 1.46 6.34
CA ARG A 42 -4.21 1.62 7.62
C ARG A 42 -5.71 1.81 7.41
N ARG A 43 -6.11 2.73 6.53
CA ARG A 43 -7.51 3.00 6.19
C ARG A 43 -8.21 1.79 5.62
N LEU A 44 -7.54 1.03 4.75
CA LEU A 44 -8.08 -0.22 4.22
C LEU A 44 -8.35 -1.23 5.34
N LYS A 45 -7.46 -1.35 6.34
CA LYS A 45 -7.70 -2.21 7.51
C LYS A 45 -8.88 -1.73 8.35
N GLU A 46 -8.99 -0.42 8.60
CA GLU A 46 -10.11 0.17 9.35
C GLU A 46 -11.46 -0.15 8.68
N VAL A 47 -11.55 0.04 7.36
CA VAL A 47 -12.74 -0.28 6.55
C VAL A 47 -13.06 -1.77 6.62
N LYS A 48 -12.07 -2.65 6.38
CA LYS A 48 -12.27 -4.11 6.46
C LYS A 48 -12.70 -4.57 7.86
N SER A 49 -12.21 -3.91 8.91
CA SER A 49 -12.58 -4.20 10.30
C SER A 49 -13.93 -3.64 10.73
N LYS A 50 -14.65 -2.93 9.84
CA LYS A 50 -15.92 -2.23 10.13
C LYS A 50 -15.87 -1.27 11.32
N LYS A 51 -14.67 -0.82 11.70
CA LYS A 51 -14.47 0.16 12.79
C LYS A 51 -14.84 1.59 12.39
N VAL A 52 -15.00 1.83 11.09
CA VAL A 52 -15.35 3.12 10.52
C VAL A 52 -16.53 2.95 9.57
N LYS A 53 -17.45 3.93 9.57
CA LYS A 53 -18.54 3.98 8.59
C LYS A 53 -17.98 4.55 7.29
N THR A 54 -18.09 3.80 6.19
CA THR A 54 -17.80 4.31 4.85
C THR A 54 -19.03 5.03 4.31
N LEU A 55 -18.81 6.13 3.59
CA LEU A 55 -19.87 6.79 2.85
C LEU A 55 -20.26 5.94 1.64
N THR A 56 -21.56 5.92 1.31
CA THR A 56 -22.01 5.41 0.02
C THR A 56 -21.61 6.36 -1.11
N ARG A 57 -21.75 5.90 -2.35
CA ARG A 57 -21.47 6.74 -3.52
C ARG A 57 -22.38 7.98 -3.53
N GLU A 58 -23.65 7.79 -3.22
CA GLU A 58 -24.64 8.87 -3.14
C GLU A 58 -24.30 9.87 -2.03
N GLU A 59 -23.86 9.38 -0.86
CA GLU A 59 -23.42 10.24 0.25
C GLU A 59 -22.14 11.02 -0.11
N THR A 60 -21.25 10.46 -0.92
CA THR A 60 -19.97 11.07 -1.30
C THR A 60 -20.14 12.26 -2.25
N PHE A 61 -21.11 12.19 -3.16
CA PHE A 61 -21.31 13.21 -4.20
C PHE A 61 -22.49 14.15 -3.92
N LYS A 62 -23.07 14.08 -2.71
CA LYS A 62 -24.31 14.80 -2.35
C LYS A 62 -24.22 16.33 -2.48
N ASP A 63 -23.02 16.89 -2.35
CA ASP A 63 -22.77 18.34 -2.41
C ASP A 63 -22.00 18.76 -3.69
N VAL A 64 -21.82 17.84 -4.64
CA VAL A 64 -21.02 18.04 -5.87
C VAL A 64 -21.90 18.06 -7.13
N LEU A 65 -23.17 17.65 -7.02
CA LEU A 65 -24.19 17.67 -8.06
C LEU A 65 -25.40 18.48 -7.59
#